data_AF-A0A928Z6R4-F1
#
_entry.id   AF-A0A928Z6R4-F1
#
_cell.length_a   1.000
_cell.length_b   1.000
_cell.length_c   1.000
_cell.angle_alpha   90.00
_cell.angle_beta   90.00
_cell.angle_gamma   90.00
#
_symmetry.space_group_name_H-M   'P 1'
#
loop_
_entity.id
_entity.type
_entity.pdbx_description
1 polymer ?
#
loop_
_entity_poly.entity_id
_entity_poly.type
_entity_poly.pdbx_seq_one_letter_code
_entity_poly.pdbx_strand_id
1 'polypeptide(L)'
;MNKFLRRFGSKSPTPKAAQSKTRPAFRWIVDRQLAVGPIPDATLQQQLIDAGFKSILTLCSETEGKIDQQIPNQFNWRRLVLPDSHYAELLQAAQLKQAVEFVAQSITQQPPIYVHCLAGMERSPSVCVAYLCLHQGMEVWEALNWVKQRNARTSLNRSQVQAIQTLVQQINS
;
A
#
# COMPACT_ATOMS: atom_id res chain seq x y z
N MET A 1 -47.17 52.36 -6.08
CA MET A 1 -47.83 51.60 -5.00
C MET A 1 -48.19 50.21 -5.50
N ASN A 2 -47.42 49.18 -5.14
CA ASN A 2 -48.01 47.94 -4.62
C ASN A 2 -46.93 47.03 -4.03
N LYS A 3 -47.19 46.65 -2.78
CA LYS A 3 -46.41 45.82 -1.87
C LYS A 3 -46.76 44.36 -2.18
N PHE A 4 -45.80 43.48 -2.41
CA PHE A 4 -45.99 42.06 -2.07
C PHE A 4 -44.66 41.39 -1.75
N LEU A 5 -44.44 41.21 -0.44
CA LEU A 5 -43.46 40.29 0.13
C LEU A 5 -43.96 38.86 -0.09
N ARG A 6 -43.13 37.97 -0.64
CA ARG A 6 -43.13 36.53 -0.28
C ARG A 6 -41.70 36.00 -0.25
N ARG A 7 -41.37 35.44 0.91
CA ARG A 7 -40.12 34.81 1.31
C ARG A 7 -40.27 33.31 1.13
N PHE A 8 -39.42 32.67 0.33
CA PHE A 8 -39.09 31.25 0.47
C PHE A 8 -37.65 31.04 0.05
N GLY A 9 -36.84 30.54 1.00
CA GLY A 9 -35.44 30.25 0.78
C GLY A 9 -35.24 29.02 -0.08
N SER A 10 -34.16 29.03 -0.86
CA SER A 10 -33.53 27.82 -1.36
C SER A 10 -32.05 27.92 -1.03
N LYS A 11 -31.70 27.10 -0.03
CA LYS A 11 -30.37 26.79 0.51
C LYS A 11 -29.24 27.05 -0.49
N SER A 12 -28.36 27.98 -0.14
CA SER A 12 -26.99 28.03 -0.65
C SER A 12 -26.34 26.65 -0.48
N PRO A 13 -25.61 26.14 -1.47
CA PRO A 13 -24.97 24.84 -1.34
C PRO A 13 -24.00 24.88 -0.16
N THR A 14 -24.29 24.09 0.85
CA THR A 14 -23.38 23.83 1.96
C THR A 14 -22.07 23.27 1.39
N PRO A 15 -20.89 23.78 1.76
CA PRO A 15 -19.63 23.17 1.37
C PRO A 15 -19.62 21.74 1.93
N LYS A 16 -19.48 20.74 1.05
CA LYS A 16 -19.31 19.34 1.47
C LYS A 16 -18.00 19.23 2.26
N ALA A 17 -18.16 18.87 3.53
CA ALA A 17 -17.21 18.30 4.47
C ALA A 17 -15.77 18.83 4.45
N ALA A 18 -15.38 19.51 5.53
CA ALA A 18 -13.99 19.70 5.89
C ALA A 18 -13.25 18.35 5.81
N GLN A 19 -12.26 18.27 4.91
CA GLN A 19 -11.34 17.14 4.85
C GLN A 19 -10.72 16.98 6.24
N SER A 20 -11.07 15.89 6.92
CA SER A 20 -10.43 15.50 8.17
C SER A 20 -8.92 15.49 7.93
N LYS A 21 -8.17 16.38 8.60
CA LYS A 21 -6.71 16.47 8.56
C LYS A 21 -6.03 15.28 9.28
N THR A 22 -6.64 14.10 9.24
CA THR A 22 -6.03 12.87 9.77
C THR A 22 -4.98 12.40 8.78
N ARG A 23 -3.75 12.20 9.27
CA ARG A 23 -2.67 11.64 8.47
C ARG A 23 -3.15 10.33 7.84
N PRO A 24 -2.94 10.09 6.53
CA PRO A 24 -3.39 8.85 5.90
C PRO A 24 -2.86 7.62 6.64
N ALA A 25 -3.59 6.50 6.65
CA ALA A 25 -3.09 5.29 7.30
C ALA A 25 -1.99 4.58 6.47
N PHE A 26 -1.91 4.87 5.16
CA PHE A 26 -0.81 4.42 4.30
C PHE A 26 0.45 5.30 4.44
N ARG A 27 1.59 4.80 3.97
CA ARG A 27 2.87 5.51 3.88
C ARG A 27 3.42 5.40 2.47
N TRP A 28 3.69 6.53 1.83
CA TRP A 28 4.46 6.56 0.59
C TRP A 28 5.87 6.03 0.86
N ILE A 29 6.30 5.04 0.09
CA ILE A 29 7.68 4.56 0.06
C ILE A 29 8.42 5.20 -1.11
N VAL A 30 7.76 5.24 -2.27
CA VAL A 30 8.18 6.04 -3.42
C VAL A 30 7.06 7.02 -3.71
N ASP A 31 7.38 8.30 -3.64
CA ASP A 31 6.37 9.37 -3.68
C ASP A 31 5.48 9.25 -4.92
N ARG A 32 4.17 9.21 -4.68
CA ARG A 32 3.12 9.09 -5.71
C ARG A 32 3.24 7.86 -6.63
N GLN A 33 3.97 6.83 -6.22
CA GLN A 33 4.13 5.61 -7.03
C GLN A 33 3.84 4.35 -6.22
N LEU A 34 4.42 4.24 -5.03
CA LEU A 34 4.34 3.03 -4.21
C LEU A 34 4.07 3.41 -2.75
N ALA A 35 2.99 2.88 -2.19
CA ALA A 35 2.69 3.02 -0.77
C ALA A 35 2.45 1.68 -0.09
N VAL A 36 2.69 1.65 1.22
CA VAL A 36 2.39 0.50 2.09
C VAL A 36 1.48 0.86 3.24
N GLY A 37 0.82 -0.16 3.80
CA GLY A 37 0.04 0.00 5.02
C GLY A 37 -0.65 -1.27 5.48
N PRO A 38 -1.60 -1.14 6.42
CA PRO A 38 -2.40 -2.25 6.94
C PRO A 38 -3.53 -2.65 5.97
N ILE A 39 -4.31 -3.66 6.34
CA ILE A 39 -5.57 -3.96 5.62
C ILE A 39 -6.43 -2.70 5.54
N PRO A 40 -6.95 -2.34 4.34
CA PRO A 40 -7.80 -1.19 4.19
C PRO A 40 -9.17 -1.41 4.82
N ASP A 41 -9.52 -0.53 5.77
CA ASP A 41 -10.90 -0.28 6.16
C ASP A 41 -11.56 0.74 5.21
N ALA A 42 -12.84 1.06 5.44
CA ALA A 42 -13.57 2.01 4.61
C ALA A 42 -12.95 3.43 4.61
N THR A 43 -12.32 3.83 5.71
CA THR A 43 -11.66 5.15 5.80
C THR A 43 -10.40 5.17 4.95
N LEU A 44 -9.54 4.15 5.09
CA LEU A 44 -8.33 4.00 4.29
C LEU A 44 -8.69 3.81 2.81
N GLN A 45 -9.74 3.06 2.48
CA GLN A 45 -10.24 2.94 1.11
C GLN A 45 -10.51 4.33 0.51
N GLN A 46 -11.25 5.20 1.20
CA GLN A 46 -11.51 6.54 0.69
C GLN A 46 -10.21 7.35 0.54
N GLN A 47 -9.27 7.25 1.49
CA GLN A 47 -7.96 7.90 1.38
C GLN A 47 -7.16 7.40 0.16
N LEU A 48 -7.26 6.12 -0.19
CA LEU A 48 -6.61 5.57 -1.39
C LEU A 48 -7.26 6.09 -2.68
N ILE A 49 -8.59 6.21 -2.71
CA ILE A 49 -9.33 6.78 -3.84
C ILE A 49 -8.92 8.25 -4.03
N ASP A 50 -8.93 9.04 -2.96
CA ASP A 50 -8.61 10.47 -2.98
C ASP A 50 -7.15 10.71 -3.38
N ALA A 51 -6.25 9.80 -3.01
CA ALA A 51 -4.83 9.84 -3.40
C ALA A 51 -4.56 9.29 -4.81
N GLY A 52 -5.59 8.82 -5.53
CA GLY A 52 -5.52 8.43 -6.93
C GLY A 52 -5.00 7.01 -7.18
N PHE A 53 -4.94 6.14 -6.17
CA PHE A 53 -4.56 4.74 -6.37
C PHE A 53 -5.58 4.03 -7.27
N LYS A 54 -5.10 3.18 -8.18
CA LYS A 54 -5.97 2.25 -8.93
C LYS A 54 -5.60 0.79 -8.76
N SER A 55 -4.44 0.48 -8.20
CA SER A 55 -4.00 -0.90 -8.01
C SER A 55 -3.77 -1.19 -6.52
N ILE A 56 -4.23 -2.36 -6.07
CA ILE A 56 -3.94 -2.87 -4.73
C ILE A 56 -3.36 -4.28 -4.84
N LEU A 57 -2.21 -4.48 -4.19
CA LEU A 57 -1.64 -5.79 -3.94
C LEU A 57 -1.87 -6.15 -2.47
N THR A 58 -2.67 -7.19 -2.22
CA THR A 58 -2.78 -7.80 -0.90
C THR A 58 -1.78 -8.95 -0.77
N LEU A 59 -1.05 -8.97 0.35
CA LEU A 59 -0.11 -10.03 0.71
C LEU A 59 -0.68 -11.01 1.76
N CYS A 60 -1.94 -10.80 2.14
CA CYS A 60 -2.68 -11.62 3.08
C CYS A 60 -3.37 -12.78 2.35
N SER A 61 -3.60 -13.88 3.06
CA SER A 61 -4.56 -14.91 2.71
C SER A 61 -6.00 -14.44 2.94
N GLU A 62 -6.98 -15.25 2.52
CA GLU A 62 -8.41 -14.92 2.69
C GLU A 62 -8.89 -15.02 4.14
N THR A 63 -8.17 -15.78 4.96
CA THR A 63 -8.48 -15.95 6.39
C THR A 63 -7.84 -14.87 7.25
N GLU A 64 -6.93 -14.06 6.69
CA GLU A 64 -6.24 -12.98 7.37
C GLU A 64 -6.98 -11.65 7.23
N GLY A 65 -7.73 -11.30 8.28
CA GLY A 65 -8.47 -10.05 8.37
C GLY A 65 -9.71 -9.99 7.48
N LYS A 66 -10.52 -8.94 7.67
CA LYS A 66 -11.73 -8.72 6.87
C LYS A 66 -11.50 -7.54 5.93
N ILE A 67 -11.68 -7.78 4.65
CA ILE A 67 -11.73 -6.75 3.60
C ILE A 67 -13.18 -6.61 3.19
N ASP A 68 -13.68 -5.39 3.12
CA ASP A 68 -15.00 -5.11 2.56
C ASP A 68 -15.04 -5.59 1.11
N GLN A 69 -16.06 -6.38 0.75
CA GLN A 69 -16.24 -6.94 -0.60
C GLN A 69 -16.33 -5.86 -1.68
N GLN A 70 -16.67 -4.63 -1.34
CA GLN A 70 -16.69 -3.51 -2.28
C GLN A 70 -15.29 -2.99 -2.65
N ILE A 71 -14.29 -3.18 -1.78
CA ILE A 71 -12.92 -2.70 -2.03
C ILE A 71 -12.33 -3.34 -3.29
N PRO A 72 -12.28 -4.69 -3.44
CA PRO A 72 -11.69 -5.31 -4.63
C PRO A 72 -12.32 -4.87 -5.96
N ASN A 73 -13.60 -4.48 -5.96
CA ASN A 73 -14.30 -4.08 -7.18
C ASN A 73 -13.95 -2.67 -7.67
N GLN A 74 -13.26 -1.86 -6.85
CA GLN A 74 -12.92 -0.47 -7.18
C GLN A 74 -11.46 -0.28 -7.63
N PHE A 75 -10.64 -1.31 -7.49
CA PHE A 75 -9.23 -1.29 -7.82
C PHE A 75 -8.88 -2.48 -8.71
N ASN A 76 -7.81 -2.36 -9.49
CA ASN A 76 -7.08 -3.50 -10.01
C ASN A 76 -6.47 -4.28 -8.82
N TRP A 77 -7.26 -5.22 -8.31
CA TRP A 77 -6.95 -5.99 -7.11
C TRP A 77 -6.19 -7.26 -7.48
N ARG A 78 -5.06 -7.49 -6.83
CA ARG A 78 -4.32 -8.76 -6.90
C ARG A 78 -3.99 -9.27 -5.52
N ARG A 79 -4.07 -10.59 -5.33
CA ARG A 79 -3.65 -11.30 -4.13
C ARG A 79 -2.42 -12.16 -4.43
N LEU A 80 -1.37 -11.99 -3.63
CA LEU A 80 -0.19 -12.86 -3.59
C LEU A 80 0.13 -13.15 -2.13
N VAL A 81 -0.26 -14.32 -1.64
CA VAL A 81 -0.09 -14.65 -0.22
C VAL A 81 1.39 -14.83 0.11
N LEU A 82 1.90 -14.01 1.03
CA LEU A 82 3.23 -14.14 1.58
C LEU A 82 3.16 -14.55 3.05
N PRO A 83 4.05 -15.44 3.54
CA PRO A 83 4.17 -15.73 4.95
C PRO A 83 4.81 -14.54 5.70
N ASP A 84 4.30 -14.23 6.89
CA ASP A 84 4.97 -13.38 7.88
C ASP A 84 5.60 -14.23 9.00
N SER A 85 6.03 -13.59 10.09
CA SER A 85 6.62 -14.30 11.23
C SER A 85 5.68 -15.27 11.95
N HIS A 86 4.37 -15.22 11.70
CA HIS A 86 3.38 -16.11 12.33
C HIS A 86 3.07 -17.36 11.50
N TYR A 87 3.60 -17.44 10.27
CA TYR A 87 3.51 -18.63 9.44
C TYR A 87 4.56 -19.67 9.85
N ALA A 88 4.27 -20.95 9.59
CA ALA A 88 5.24 -22.02 9.79
C ALA A 88 6.34 -21.99 8.71
N GLU A 89 5.96 -21.64 7.47
CA GLU A 89 6.88 -21.50 6.35
C GLU A 89 7.57 -20.14 6.36
N LEU A 90 8.84 -20.14 5.92
CA LEU A 90 9.61 -18.91 5.73
C LEU A 90 9.26 -18.23 4.40
N LEU A 91 9.37 -16.91 4.38
CA LEU A 91 9.30 -16.12 3.16
C LEU A 91 10.44 -16.50 2.21
N GLN A 92 10.10 -16.85 0.98
CA GLN A 92 11.08 -17.26 -0.04
C GLN A 92 11.36 -16.14 -1.05
N ALA A 93 12.61 -16.12 -1.55
CA ALA A 93 13.06 -15.18 -2.58
C ALA A 93 12.18 -15.20 -3.85
N ALA A 94 11.74 -16.39 -4.27
CA ALA A 94 10.86 -16.56 -5.43
C ALA A 94 9.49 -15.90 -5.23
N GLN A 95 8.92 -15.96 -4.03
CA GLN A 95 7.65 -15.31 -3.72
C GLN A 95 7.79 -13.78 -3.70
N LEU A 96 8.90 -13.27 -3.13
CA LEU A 96 9.24 -11.85 -3.19
C LEU A 96 9.40 -11.38 -4.64
N LYS A 97 10.09 -12.16 -5.49
CA LYS A 97 10.27 -11.84 -6.91
C LYS A 97 8.93 -11.61 -7.61
N GLN A 98 7.98 -12.53 -7.45
CA GLN A 98 6.65 -12.41 -8.05
C GLN A 98 5.91 -11.14 -7.58
N ALA A 99 6.00 -10.81 -6.29
CA ALA A 99 5.37 -9.60 -5.75
C ALA A 99 6.04 -8.33 -6.28
N VAL A 100 7.37 -8.28 -6.33
CA VAL A 100 8.13 -7.14 -6.86
C VAL A 100 7.87 -6.92 -8.33
N GLU A 101 7.81 -7.97 -9.14
CA GLU A 101 7.48 -7.89 -10.57
C GLU A 101 6.10 -7.25 -10.78
N PHE A 102 5.10 -7.63 -9.99
CA PHE A 102 3.79 -7.01 -10.08
C PHE A 102 3.80 -5.53 -9.70
N VAL A 103 4.57 -5.17 -8.66
CA VAL A 103 4.75 -3.77 -8.25
C VAL A 103 5.41 -2.96 -9.37
N ALA A 104 6.50 -3.47 -9.96
CA ALA A 104 7.21 -2.80 -11.04
C ALA A 104 6.33 -2.61 -12.29
N GLN A 105 5.56 -3.64 -12.66
CA GLN A 105 4.59 -3.55 -13.75
C GLN A 105 3.52 -2.48 -13.48
N SER A 106 2.97 -2.46 -12.25
CA SER A 106 1.94 -1.49 -11.87
C SER A 106 2.44 -0.05 -11.90
N ILE A 107 3.66 0.20 -11.39
CA ILE A 107 4.28 1.53 -11.40
C ILE A 107 4.52 2.01 -12.84
N THR A 108 4.96 1.12 -13.73
CA THR A 108 5.21 1.44 -15.14
C THR A 108 3.93 1.87 -15.87
N GLN A 109 2.78 1.29 -15.52
CA GLN A 109 1.49 1.58 -16.15
C GLN A 109 0.85 2.90 -15.72
N GLN A 110 1.36 3.55 -14.66
CA GLN A 110 0.81 4.78 -14.07
C GLN A 110 -0.71 4.70 -13.88
N PRO A 111 -1.14 4.12 -12.76
CA PRO A 111 -1.29 4.94 -11.55
C PRO A 111 -0.62 4.31 -10.31
N PRO A 112 -0.59 5.01 -9.15
CA PRO A 112 0.08 4.50 -7.95
C PRO A 112 -0.49 3.16 -7.47
N ILE A 113 0.38 2.32 -6.91
CA ILE A 113 0.04 1.03 -6.30
C ILE A 113 0.14 1.06 -4.77
N TYR A 114 -0.87 0.51 -4.12
CA TYR A 114 -0.88 0.26 -2.68
C TYR A 114 -0.61 -1.22 -2.39
N VAL A 115 0.44 -1.50 -1.61
CA VAL A 115 0.81 -2.86 -1.21
C VAL A 115 0.56 -3.03 0.29
N HIS A 116 -0.29 -3.96 0.68
CA HIS A 116 -0.61 -4.16 2.09
C HIS A 116 -0.42 -5.60 2.56
N CYS A 117 -0.20 -5.73 3.86
CA CYS A 117 -0.35 -6.99 4.58
C CYS A 117 -1.34 -6.76 5.72
N LEU A 118 -1.23 -7.48 6.84
CA LEU A 118 -2.15 -7.32 7.97
C LEU A 118 -1.94 -5.96 8.66
N ALA A 119 -0.76 -5.74 9.23
CA ALA A 119 -0.44 -4.53 10.01
C ALA A 119 0.39 -3.49 9.24
N GLY A 120 0.96 -3.85 8.08
CA GLY A 120 1.87 -3.01 7.31
C GLY A 120 3.29 -2.92 7.90
N MET A 121 3.76 -3.97 8.57
CA MET A 121 5.03 -3.96 9.33
C MET A 121 6.11 -4.87 8.74
N GLU A 122 5.72 -6.02 8.19
CA GLU A 122 6.68 -7.04 7.72
C GLU A 122 6.59 -7.25 6.21
N ARG A 123 5.59 -8.01 5.74
CA ARG A 123 5.45 -8.45 4.33
C ARG A 123 5.46 -7.30 3.32
N SER A 124 4.61 -6.28 3.48
CA SER A 124 4.55 -5.17 2.52
C SER A 124 5.82 -4.31 2.53
N PRO A 125 6.44 -3.99 3.68
CA PRO A 125 7.80 -3.46 3.71
C PRO A 125 8.85 -4.36 3.04
N SER A 126 8.83 -5.69 3.21
CA SER A 126 9.78 -6.59 2.55
C SER A 126 9.72 -6.51 1.03
N VAL A 127 8.52 -6.46 0.46
CA VAL A 127 8.32 -6.25 -0.99
C VAL A 127 8.89 -4.90 -1.43
N CYS A 128 8.69 -3.85 -0.63
CA CYS A 128 9.22 -2.53 -0.96
C CYS A 128 10.74 -2.44 -0.89
N VAL A 129 11.36 -3.05 0.13
CA VAL A 129 12.82 -3.12 0.22
C VAL A 129 13.38 -3.85 -1.00
N ALA A 130 12.82 -5.01 -1.35
CA ALA A 130 13.24 -5.76 -2.53
C ALA A 130 13.03 -4.95 -3.83
N TYR A 131 11.91 -4.25 -3.99
CA TYR A 131 11.67 -3.38 -5.14
C TYR A 131 12.73 -2.28 -5.26
N LEU A 132 13.07 -1.60 -4.17
CA LEU A 132 14.09 -0.54 -4.16
C LEU A 132 15.46 -1.10 -4.55
N CYS A 133 15.84 -2.29 -4.08
CA CYS A 133 17.09 -2.90 -4.48
C CYS A 133 17.13 -3.19 -5.99
N LEU A 134 16.08 -3.85 -6.51
CA LEU A 134 16.08 -4.35 -7.88
C LEU A 134 15.81 -3.28 -8.94
N HIS A 135 15.04 -2.24 -8.60
CA HIS A 135 14.59 -1.22 -9.56
C HIS A 135 15.11 0.18 -9.30
N GLN A 136 15.70 0.44 -8.11
CA GLN A 136 16.29 1.74 -7.77
C GLN A 136 17.78 1.63 -7.41
N GLY A 137 18.38 0.45 -7.53
CA GLY A 137 19.82 0.23 -7.34
C GLY A 137 20.32 0.44 -5.91
N MET A 138 19.42 0.42 -4.91
CA MET A 138 19.81 0.57 -3.51
C MET A 138 20.41 -0.72 -2.96
N GLU A 139 21.40 -0.60 -2.08
CA GLU A 139 21.83 -1.73 -1.27
C GLU A 139 20.73 -2.15 -0.29
N VAL A 140 20.70 -3.43 0.13
CA VAL A 140 19.64 -3.96 1.01
C VAL A 140 19.48 -3.15 2.30
N TRP A 141 20.60 -2.73 2.90
CA TRP A 141 20.60 -1.94 4.13
C TRP A 141 20.09 -0.51 3.90
N GLU A 142 20.41 0.10 2.76
CA GLU A 142 19.94 1.44 2.36
C GLU A 142 18.44 1.42 2.12
N ALA A 143 17.96 0.44 1.35
CA ALA A 143 16.55 0.23 1.06
C ALA A 143 15.74 -0.01 2.35
N LEU A 144 16.26 -0.82 3.28
CA LEU A 144 15.62 -1.05 4.57
C LEU A 144 15.53 0.24 5.40
N ASN A 145 16.61 1.02 5.46
CA ASN A 145 16.63 2.30 6.16
C ASN A 145 15.67 3.32 5.53
N TRP A 146 15.63 3.40 4.20
CA TRP A 146 14.71 4.23 3.45
C TRP A 146 13.25 3.92 3.80
N VAL A 147 12.89 2.63 3.80
CA VAL A 147 11.54 2.17 4.14
C VAL A 147 11.22 2.49 5.60
N LYS A 148 12.15 2.27 6.55
CA LYS A 148 11.94 2.59 7.97
C LYS A 148 11.74 4.09 8.22
N GLN A 149 12.47 4.96 7.53
CA GLN A 149 12.29 6.42 7.66
C GLN A 149 10.88 6.87 7.24
N ARG A 150 10.31 6.20 6.22
CA ARG A 150 8.96 6.51 5.71
C ARG A 150 7.84 5.77 6.43
N ASN A 151 8.12 4.57 6.90
CA ASN A 151 7.24 3.72 7.69
C ASN A 151 7.97 3.22 8.94
N ALA A 152 7.97 4.02 10.01
CA ALA A 152 8.68 3.72 11.26
C ALA A 152 8.25 2.41 11.94
N ARG A 153 7.10 1.83 11.56
CA ARG A 153 6.60 0.54 12.06
C ARG A 153 7.22 -0.66 11.34
N THR A 154 8.04 -0.45 10.32
CA THR A 154 8.71 -1.53 9.58
C THR A 154 9.61 -2.34 10.51
N SER A 155 9.35 -3.65 10.61
CA SER A 155 10.02 -4.56 11.54
C SER A 155 10.28 -5.91 10.88
N LEU A 156 11.24 -5.96 9.95
CA LEU A 156 11.64 -7.22 9.33
C LEU A 156 12.50 -8.06 10.28
N ASN A 157 12.25 -9.37 10.31
CA ASN A 157 13.10 -10.32 11.00
C ASN A 157 14.29 -10.78 10.12
N ARG A 158 15.19 -11.59 10.68
CA ARG A 158 16.38 -12.09 9.97
C ARG A 158 16.06 -12.88 8.71
N SER A 159 15.07 -13.78 8.75
CA SER A 159 14.73 -14.63 7.60
C SER A 159 14.14 -13.82 6.45
N GLN A 160 13.36 -12.78 6.74
CA GLN A 160 12.82 -11.85 5.74
C GLN A 160 13.93 -11.04 5.08
N VAL A 161 14.91 -10.54 5.86
CA VAL A 161 16.09 -9.86 5.29
C VAL A 161 16.91 -10.82 4.44
N GLN A 162 17.11 -12.07 4.89
CA GLN A 162 17.83 -13.10 4.14
C GLN A 162 17.13 -13.41 2.80
N ALA A 163 15.80 -13.49 2.78
CA ALA A 163 15.04 -13.72 1.55
C ALA A 163 15.25 -12.59 0.52
N ILE A 164 15.34 -11.34 0.98
CA ILE A 164 15.64 -10.18 0.14
C ILE A 164 17.08 -10.26 -0.40
N GLN A 165 18.05 -10.56 0.46
CA GLN A 165 19.45 -10.70 0.06
C GLN A 165 19.63 -11.81 -0.99
N THR A 166 19.00 -12.96 -0.77
CA THR A 166 19.01 -14.08 -1.73
C THR A 166 18.40 -13.67 -3.06
N LEU A 167 17.28 -12.94 -3.06
CA LEU A 167 16.69 -12.43 -4.30
C LEU A 167 17.62 -11.47 -5.05
N VAL A 168 18.25 -10.52 -4.34
CA VAL A 168 19.18 -9.56 -4.94
C VAL A 168 20.40 -10.27 -5.54
N GLN A 169 20.94 -11.26 -4.84
CA GLN A 169 22.07 -12.07 -5.34
C GLN A 169 21.70 -12.86 -6.60
N GLN A 170 20.49 -13.45 -6.65
CA GLN A 170 20.02 -14.23 -7.81
C GLN A 170 19.87 -13.40 -9.09
N ILE A 171 19.64 -12.09 -8.98
CA ILE A 171 19.47 -11.20 -10.14
C ILE A 171 20.80 -10.62 -10.63
N ASN A 172 21.77 -10.47 -9.73
CA ASN A 172 23.10 -9.94 -10.03
C ASN A 172 24.13 -11.03 -10.43
N SER A 173 23.72 -12.30 -10.41
CA SER A 173 24.52 -13.45 -10.86
C SER A 173 24.24 -13.78 -12.32
#